data_AF-A0AA41W407-F1
#
_entry.id   AF-A0AA41W407-F1
#
_cell.length_a   1.000
_cell.length_b   1.000
_cell.length_c   1.000
_cell.angle_alpha   90.00
_cell.angle_beta   90.00
_cell.angle_gamma   90.00
#
_symmetry.space_group_name_H-M   'P 1'
#
loop_
_entity.id
_entity.type
_entity.pdbx_description
1 polymer ?
#
loop_
_entity_poly.entity_id
_entity_poly.type
_entity_poly.pdbx_seq_one_letter_code
_entity_poly.pdbx_strand_id
1 'polypeptide(L)'
;MISSELIANTATEECTSAVLEMIGVDSPKKGDVSYMVFDTKVDDKQFFCCWSGGEVKDKEVELTAVGVGALEALSRVEAETREGIDVFVLNSSDRDDLINEVKQAFSKIEDRSRVCFVGDVAGTLRNWLPEAFNVKNWQQ
;
A
#
# COMPACT_ATOMS: atom_id res chain seq x y z
N MET A 1 -1.88 17.82 -6.92
CA MET A 1 -1.31 16.82 -7.84
C MET A 1 -0.78 15.68 -6.99
N ILE A 2 -1.10 14.44 -7.34
CA ILE A 2 -0.58 13.24 -6.65
C ILE A 2 0.68 12.77 -7.41
N SER A 3 1.69 12.30 -6.69
CA SER A 3 2.82 11.55 -7.25
C SER A 3 3.39 10.60 -6.22
N SER A 4 3.69 9.38 -6.63
CA SER A 4 4.19 8.33 -5.73
C SER A 4 5.50 7.72 -6.24
N GLU A 5 6.38 7.40 -5.31
CA GLU A 5 7.65 6.71 -5.57
C GLU A 5 7.76 5.49 -4.65
N LEU A 6 8.07 4.33 -5.23
CA LEU A 6 8.26 3.09 -4.47
C LEU A 6 9.46 3.25 -3.54
N ILE A 7 9.29 2.91 -2.26
CA ILE A 7 10.38 2.95 -1.28
C ILE A 7 11.03 1.58 -1.11
N ALA A 8 12.23 1.58 -0.55
CA ALA A 8 12.93 0.34 -0.21
C ALA A 8 12.12 -0.49 0.80
N ASN A 9 12.20 -1.81 0.68
CA ASN A 9 11.52 -2.72 1.58
C ASN A 9 12.06 -2.55 3.02
N THR A 10 11.18 -2.13 3.92
CA THR A 10 11.44 -1.92 5.35
C THR A 10 10.96 -3.09 6.23
N ALA A 11 10.32 -4.10 5.64
CA ALA A 11 9.82 -5.27 6.33
C ALA A 11 10.95 -6.06 7.00
N THR A 12 10.63 -6.76 8.09
CA THR A 12 11.58 -7.70 8.70
C THR A 12 11.85 -8.91 7.82
N GLU A 13 13.03 -9.50 7.98
CA GLU A 13 13.37 -10.77 7.33
C GLU A 13 12.44 -11.90 7.80
N GLU A 14 11.99 -11.87 9.06
CA GLU A 14 11.01 -12.82 9.61
C GLU A 14 9.64 -12.69 8.93
N CYS A 15 9.09 -11.47 8.84
CA CYS A 15 7.83 -11.24 8.14
C CYS A 15 7.94 -11.64 6.67
N THR A 16 9.02 -11.24 6.01
CA THR A 16 9.28 -11.58 4.61
C THR A 16 9.34 -13.09 4.39
N SER A 17 10.02 -13.83 5.28
CA SER A 17 10.09 -15.30 5.20
C SER A 17 8.73 -15.96 5.39
N ALA A 18 7.94 -15.50 6.37
CA ALA A 18 6.61 -16.02 6.63
C ALA A 18 5.66 -15.78 5.44
N VAL A 19 5.70 -14.58 4.83
CA VAL A 19 4.90 -14.28 3.63
C VAL A 19 5.29 -15.21 2.49
N LEU A 20 6.58 -15.44 2.26
CA LEU A 20 7.10 -16.28 1.17
C LEU A 20 6.69 -17.75 1.33
N GLU A 21 6.72 -18.26 2.56
CA GLU A 21 6.19 -19.58 2.90
C GLU A 21 4.69 -19.68 2.59
N MET A 22 3.90 -18.68 3.00
CA MET A 22 2.44 -18.67 2.79
C MET A 22 2.05 -18.63 1.30
N ILE A 23 2.85 -17.98 0.45
CA ILE A 23 2.60 -17.95 -1.01
C ILE A 23 3.27 -19.09 -1.77
N GLY A 24 3.96 -20.00 -1.08
CA GLY A 24 4.57 -21.19 -1.66
C GLY A 24 5.82 -20.92 -2.52
N VAL A 25 6.58 -19.87 -2.20
CA VAL A 25 7.85 -19.57 -2.88
C VAL A 25 8.99 -20.27 -2.15
N ASP A 26 9.55 -21.29 -2.79
CA ASP A 26 10.69 -22.02 -2.28
C ASP A 26 12.00 -21.24 -2.52
N SER A 27 12.81 -21.09 -1.47
CA SER A 27 14.16 -20.50 -1.52
C SER A 27 14.26 -19.06 -2.05
N PRO A 28 13.53 -18.10 -1.46
CA PRO A 28 13.64 -16.70 -1.86
C PRO A 28 15.05 -16.15 -1.59
N LYS A 29 15.58 -15.39 -2.55
CA LYS A 29 16.82 -14.62 -2.37
C LYS A 29 16.48 -13.26 -1.76
N LYS A 30 17.46 -12.69 -1.06
CA LYS A 30 17.39 -11.32 -0.56
C LYS A 30 17.15 -10.36 -1.74
N GLY A 31 16.02 -9.63 -1.69
CA GLY A 31 15.58 -8.73 -2.75
C GLY A 31 14.52 -9.30 -3.69
N ASP A 32 14.12 -10.57 -3.54
CA ASP A 32 13.08 -11.19 -4.37
C ASP A 32 11.67 -10.69 -4.04
N VAL A 33 11.49 -10.02 -2.90
CA VAL A 33 10.22 -9.43 -2.47
C VAL A 33 10.39 -7.95 -2.23
N SER A 34 9.61 -7.17 -2.98
CA SER A 34 9.36 -5.76 -2.72
C SER A 34 7.88 -5.59 -2.39
N TYR A 35 7.58 -5.01 -1.24
CA TYR A 35 6.22 -4.63 -0.90
C TYR A 35 5.85 -3.30 -1.54
N MET A 36 4.57 -3.14 -1.88
CA MET A 36 4.03 -1.93 -2.47
C MET A 36 3.85 -0.86 -1.40
N VAL A 37 4.96 -0.23 -1.01
CA VAL A 37 5.00 0.91 -0.09
C VAL A 37 5.59 2.10 -0.82
N PHE A 38 4.97 3.27 -0.67
CA PHE A 38 5.28 4.45 -1.45
C PHE A 38 5.44 5.69 -0.58
N ASP A 39 6.39 6.54 -0.95
CA ASP A 39 6.40 7.95 -0.58
C ASP A 39 5.51 8.69 -1.57
N THR A 40 4.41 9.25 -1.07
CA THR A 40 3.35 9.86 -1.87
C THR A 40 3.21 11.33 -1.53
N LYS A 41 3.38 12.19 -2.53
CA LYS A 41 3.14 13.63 -2.41
C LYS A 41 1.77 13.97 -2.98
N VAL A 42 0.97 14.73 -2.22
CA VAL A 42 -0.33 15.25 -2.65
C VAL A 42 -0.36 16.74 -2.35
N ASP A 43 -0.31 17.55 -3.41
CA ASP A 43 -0.17 19.01 -3.30
C ASP A 43 1.07 19.35 -2.45
N ASP A 44 0.91 20.05 -1.33
CA ASP A 44 2.00 20.44 -0.43
C ASP A 44 2.22 19.45 0.73
N LYS A 45 1.53 18.30 0.72
CA LYS A 45 1.61 17.27 1.77
C LYS A 45 2.38 16.04 1.30
N GLN A 46 3.00 15.34 2.24
CA GLN A 46 3.71 14.08 2.06
C GLN A 46 3.07 12.99 2.89
N PHE A 47 2.98 11.77 2.37
CA PHE A 47 2.40 10.61 3.03
C PHE A 47 3.22 9.37 2.74
N PHE A 48 3.14 8.39 3.62
CA PHE A 48 3.67 7.06 3.37
C PHE A 48 2.50 6.11 3.23
N CYS A 49 2.36 5.42 2.10
CA CYS A 49 1.23 4.53 1.91
C CYS A 49 1.58 3.13 1.40
N CYS A 50 0.88 2.13 1.91
CA CYS A 50 0.86 0.79 1.32
C CYS A 50 -0.35 0.58 0.42
N TRP A 51 -0.14 -0.20 -0.65
CA TRP A 51 -1.23 -0.91 -1.32
C TRP A 51 -1.22 -2.34 -0.80
N SER A 52 -2.30 -2.73 -0.15
CA SER A 52 -2.43 -4.02 0.51
C SER A 52 -3.52 -4.83 -0.14
N GLY A 53 -3.17 -6.06 -0.54
CA GLY A 53 -4.16 -7.02 -1.01
C GLY A 53 -4.99 -7.49 0.17
N GLY A 54 -6.31 -7.35 0.07
CA GLY A 54 -7.24 -7.77 1.11
C GLY A 54 -8.68 -7.41 0.76
N GLU A 55 -9.59 -7.83 1.63
CA GLU A 55 -11.02 -7.59 1.48
C GLU A 55 -11.68 -7.37 2.84
N VAL A 56 -12.89 -6.82 2.84
CA VAL A 56 -13.69 -6.70 4.06
C VAL A 56 -14.59 -7.92 4.18
N LYS A 57 -14.38 -8.73 5.22
CA LYS A 57 -15.29 -9.82 5.61
C LYS A 57 -15.83 -9.55 7.00
N ASP A 58 -17.14 -9.69 7.18
CA ASP A 58 -17.80 -9.56 8.49
C ASP A 58 -17.48 -8.25 9.24
N LYS A 59 -17.27 -7.16 8.51
CA LYS A 59 -16.87 -5.82 9.00
C LYS A 59 -15.43 -5.72 9.50
N GLU A 60 -14.61 -6.74 9.27
CA GLU A 60 -13.18 -6.73 9.55
C GLU A 60 -12.39 -6.75 8.24
N VAL A 61 -11.19 -6.17 8.27
CA VAL A 61 -10.27 -6.20 7.13
C VAL A 61 -9.44 -7.47 7.22
N GLU A 62 -9.60 -8.35 6.25
CA GLU A 62 -8.76 -9.53 6.07
C GLU A 62 -7.71 -9.26 5.00
N LEU A 63 -6.44 -9.31 5.38
CA LEU A 63 -5.33 -9.10 4.46
C LEU A 63 -4.83 -10.43 3.90
N THR A 64 -4.42 -10.40 2.63
CA THR A 64 -3.58 -11.45 2.04
C THR A 64 -2.21 -11.47 2.72
N ALA A 65 -1.45 -12.57 2.57
CA ALA A 65 -0.08 -12.64 3.09
C ALA A 65 0.79 -11.46 2.60
N VAL A 66 0.72 -11.13 1.30
CA VAL A 66 1.43 -9.99 0.73
C VAL A 66 0.94 -8.66 1.32
N GLY A 67 -0.37 -8.54 1.58
CA GLY A 67 -0.96 -7.39 2.26
C GLY A 67 -0.45 -7.20 3.69
N VAL A 68 -0.29 -8.28 4.44
CA VAL A 68 0.33 -8.26 5.78
C VAL A 68 1.76 -7.75 5.71
N GLY A 69 2.56 -8.26 4.76
CA GLY A 69 3.93 -7.80 4.55
C GLY A 69 4.01 -6.32 4.16
N ALA A 70 3.09 -5.83 3.31
CA ALA A 70 3.03 -4.42 2.95
C ALA A 70 2.66 -3.51 4.13
N LEU A 71 1.74 -3.95 4.99
CA LEU A 71 1.38 -3.23 6.21
C LEU A 71 2.53 -3.22 7.23
N GLU A 72 3.23 -4.34 7.40
CA GLU A 72 4.39 -4.44 8.29
C GLU A 72 5.53 -3.54 7.81
N ALA A 73 5.84 -3.55 6.51
CA ALA A 73 6.79 -2.63 5.89
C ALA A 73 6.39 -1.17 6.18
N LEU A 74 5.14 -0.77 5.91
CA LEU A 74 4.67 0.59 6.17
C LEU A 74 4.81 0.97 7.65
N SER A 75 4.51 0.06 8.58
CA SER A 75 4.58 0.34 10.01
C SER A 75 5.98 0.75 10.49
N ARG A 76 7.01 0.33 9.75
CA ARG A 76 8.44 0.57 10.03
C ARG A 76 9.02 1.77 9.29
N VAL A 77 8.24 2.40 8.43
CA VAL A 77 8.63 3.68 7.81
C VAL A 77 8.63 4.75 8.89
N GLU A 78 9.75 5.48 9.00
CA GLU A 78 9.84 6.62 9.90
C GLU A 78 8.91 7.74 9.40
N ALA A 79 7.81 7.93 10.12
CA ALA A 79 6.85 9.00 9.91
C ALA A 79 6.88 9.94 11.12
N GLU A 80 6.71 11.24 10.87
CA GLU A 80 6.71 12.22 11.95
C GLU A 80 5.43 12.19 12.79
N THR A 81 4.31 11.75 12.19
CA THR A 81 3.08 11.52 12.95
C THR A 81 3.18 10.16 13.66
N ARG A 82 3.26 10.23 14.99
CA ARG A 82 3.62 9.09 15.84
C ARG A 82 2.51 8.05 16.04
N GLU A 83 1.26 8.33 15.67
CA GLU A 83 0.14 7.46 16.05
C GLU A 83 -0.59 6.86 14.85
N GLY A 84 -0.53 5.52 14.76
CA GLY A 84 -1.41 4.73 13.92
C GLY A 84 -1.04 4.63 12.44
N ILE A 85 -1.86 3.83 11.75
CA ILE A 85 -1.91 3.71 10.29
C ILE A 85 -3.39 3.88 9.93
N ASP A 86 -3.73 4.88 9.14
CA ASP A 86 -5.08 5.05 8.62
C ASP A 86 -5.37 3.98 7.58
N VAL A 87 -6.52 3.33 7.66
CA VAL A 87 -6.90 2.26 6.73
C VAL A 87 -8.09 2.73 5.88
N PHE A 88 -7.92 2.68 4.56
CA PHE A 88 -8.98 2.95 3.58
C PHE A 88 -9.20 1.72 2.72
N VAL A 89 -10.46 1.28 2.64
CA VAL A 89 -10.85 0.17 1.76
C VAL A 89 -11.26 0.75 0.42
N LEU A 90 -10.60 0.31 -0.65
CA LEU A 90 -10.87 0.71 -2.02
C LEU A 90 -11.92 -0.21 -2.64
N ASN A 91 -13.08 0.36 -2.99
CA ASN A 91 -14.20 -0.38 -3.59
C ASN A 91 -14.67 0.22 -4.92
N SER A 92 -13.81 0.99 -5.58
CA SER A 92 -14.17 1.74 -6.79
C SER A 92 -14.53 0.80 -7.95
N SER A 93 -15.62 1.13 -8.65
CA SER A 93 -16.12 0.38 -9.80
C SER A 93 -15.40 0.72 -11.11
N ASP A 94 -14.76 1.87 -11.17
CA ASP A 94 -13.97 2.30 -12.31
C ASP A 94 -12.77 3.17 -11.87
N ARG A 95 -11.98 3.55 -12.87
CA ARG A 95 -10.75 4.33 -12.68
C ARG A 95 -11.01 5.74 -12.13
N ASP A 96 -12.02 6.44 -12.63
CA ASP A 96 -12.24 7.84 -12.26
C ASP A 96 -12.80 7.91 -10.83
N ASP A 97 -13.61 6.94 -10.44
CA ASP A 97 -14.03 6.72 -9.05
C ASP A 97 -12.83 6.44 -8.14
N LEU A 98 -11.89 5.57 -8.56
CA LEU A 98 -10.68 5.28 -7.77
C LEU A 98 -9.84 6.54 -7.55
N ILE A 99 -9.63 7.34 -8.59
CA ILE A 99 -8.89 8.60 -8.49
C ILE A 99 -9.56 9.53 -7.46
N ASN A 100 -10.89 9.61 -7.47
CA ASN A 100 -11.63 10.45 -6.53
C ASN A 100 -11.57 9.90 -5.10
N GLU A 101 -11.70 8.59 -4.92
CA GLU A 101 -11.62 7.91 -3.62
C GLU A 101 -10.24 8.13 -2.97
N VAL A 102 -9.16 7.95 -3.73
CA VAL A 102 -7.79 8.19 -3.27
C VAL A 102 -7.59 9.65 -2.85
N LYS A 103 -8.06 10.62 -3.66
CA LYS A 103 -7.99 12.05 -3.30
C LYS A 103 -8.77 12.36 -2.02
N GLN A 104 -9.97 11.79 -1.88
CA GLN A 104 -10.79 11.98 -0.69
C GLN A 104 -10.13 11.38 0.56
N ALA A 105 -9.49 10.20 0.44
CA ALA A 105 -8.73 9.61 1.54
C ALA A 105 -7.62 10.56 2.02
N PHE A 106 -6.76 11.02 1.10
CA PHE A 106 -5.67 11.97 1.43
C PHE A 106 -6.18 13.30 2.00
N SER A 107 -7.37 13.76 1.63
CA SER A 107 -7.95 14.99 2.18
C SER A 107 -8.35 14.88 3.67
N LYS A 108 -8.59 13.65 4.16
CA LYS A 108 -9.09 13.37 5.52
C LYS A 108 -7.97 13.16 6.55
N ILE A 109 -6.73 13.03 6.09
CA ILE A 109 -5.59 12.66 6.92
C ILE A 109 -4.57 13.78 7.01
N GLU A 110 -3.80 13.73 8.10
CA GLU A 110 -2.77 14.71 8.42
C GLU A 110 -1.52 14.52 7.55
N ASP A 111 -0.81 15.63 7.33
CA ASP A 111 0.49 15.58 6.64
C ASP A 111 1.46 14.65 7.38
N ARG A 112 2.32 13.96 6.63
CA ARG A 112 3.31 12.98 7.10
C ARG A 112 2.72 11.70 7.72
N SER A 113 1.44 11.42 7.50
CA SER A 113 0.77 10.19 7.98
C SER A 113 1.07 8.93 7.17
N ARG A 114 0.94 7.79 7.86
CA ARG A 114 0.98 6.44 7.30
C ARG A 114 -0.43 5.97 6.96
N VAL A 115 -0.61 5.45 5.75
CA VAL A 115 -1.92 5.08 5.21
C VAL A 115 -1.86 3.72 4.54
N CYS A 116 -2.75 2.79 4.83
CA CYS A 116 -2.87 1.57 4.03
C CYS A 116 -4.18 1.55 3.25
N PHE A 117 -4.04 1.46 1.93
CA PHE A 117 -5.14 1.23 1.02
C PHE A 117 -5.33 -0.26 0.82
N VAL A 118 -6.51 -0.77 1.14
CA VAL A 118 -6.84 -2.19 1.08
C VAL A 118 -7.83 -2.46 -0.04
N GLY A 119 -7.56 -3.45 -0.89
CA GLY A 119 -8.50 -3.90 -1.90
C GLY A 119 -7.92 -5.00 -2.79
N ASP A 120 -8.57 -5.24 -3.93
CA ASP A 120 -8.11 -6.18 -4.95
C ASP A 120 -6.95 -5.61 -5.78
N VAL A 121 -5.82 -5.37 -5.12
CA VAL A 121 -4.61 -4.77 -5.72
C VAL A 121 -3.92 -5.68 -6.74
N ALA A 122 -4.23 -6.98 -6.74
CA ALA A 122 -3.70 -7.96 -7.68
C ALA A 122 -4.61 -8.18 -8.90
N GLY A 123 -5.92 -7.96 -8.74
CA GLY A 123 -6.91 -8.05 -9.81
C GLY A 123 -7.23 -6.69 -10.43
N THR A 124 -8.47 -6.22 -10.24
CA THR A 124 -9.01 -5.08 -11.01
C THR A 124 -8.27 -3.78 -10.75
N LEU A 125 -7.95 -3.49 -9.48
CA LEU A 125 -7.32 -2.22 -9.09
C LEU A 125 -5.88 -2.11 -9.60
N ARG A 126 -5.22 -3.23 -9.92
CA ARG A 126 -3.83 -3.27 -10.42
C ARG A 126 -3.61 -2.33 -11.61
N ASN A 127 -4.61 -2.21 -12.49
CA ASN A 127 -4.50 -1.41 -13.71
C ASN A 127 -4.74 0.09 -13.48
N TRP A 128 -5.39 0.46 -12.37
CA TRP A 128 -5.84 1.83 -12.11
C TRP A 128 -5.01 2.52 -11.02
N LEU A 129 -4.50 1.75 -10.05
CA LEU A 129 -3.69 2.28 -8.95
C LEU A 129 -2.46 3.07 -9.42
N PRO A 130 -1.66 2.62 -10.41
CA PRO A 130 -0.50 3.39 -10.87
C PRO A 130 -0.87 4.77 -11.41
N GLU A 131 -2.03 4.90 -12.07
CA GLU A 131 -2.54 6.18 -12.58
C GLU A 131 -3.11 7.03 -11.43
N ALA A 132 -3.89 6.43 -10.53
CA ALA A 132 -4.49 7.13 -9.40
C ALA A 132 -3.46 7.75 -8.44
N PHE A 133 -2.33 7.06 -8.26
CA PHE A 133 -1.22 7.52 -7.45
C PHE A 133 -0.10 8.18 -8.26
N ASN A 134 -0.22 8.19 -9.60
CA ASN A 134 0.81 8.71 -10.50
C ASN A 134 2.21 8.18 -10.13
N VAL A 135 2.33 6.85 -10.10
CA VAL A 135 3.56 6.16 -9.68
C VAL A 135 4.64 6.35 -10.74
N LYS A 136 5.78 6.91 -10.33
CA LYS A 136 6.94 7.06 -11.22
C LYS A 136 7.61 5.71 -11.44
N ASN A 137 8.04 5.47 -12.68
CA ASN A 137 8.79 4.27 -13.08
C ASN A 137 8.08 2.95 -12.75
N TRP A 138 6.75 2.90 -12.86
CA TRP A 138 6.00 1.66 -12.75
C TRP A 138 6.44 0.67 -13.83
N GLN A 139 7.17 -0.37 -13.44
CA GLN A 139 7.58 -1.46 -14.34
C GLN A 139 6.65 -2.66 -14.12
N GLN A 140 6.03 -3.12 -15.21
CA GLN A 140 5.10 -4.25 -15.25
C GLN A 140 5.82 -5.60 -15.15
#